data_AF-A0A1Y3BMI0-F1
#
_entry.id   AF-A0A1Y3BMI0-F1
#
_cell.length_a   1.000
_cell.length_b   1.000
_cell.length_c   1.000
_cell.angle_alpha   90.00
_cell.angle_beta   90.00
_cell.angle_gamma   90.00
#
_symmetry.space_group_name_H-M   'P 1'
#
loop_
_entity.id
_entity.type
_entity.pdbx_description
1 polymer ?
#
loop_
_entity_poly.entity_id
_entity_poly.type
_entity_poly.pdbx_seq_one_letter_code
_entity_poly.pdbx_strand_id
1 'polypeptide(L)'
;MANNGANLKEIICHNLNQALSIDKNIRENAEQQLNMLETNEDYGLHLMEISLSENLDFSIRHLASILLNRYITKHWCNTMEKFEPPEVPDPVKQLIRDYLLKSL
;
A
#
# COMPACT_ATOMS: atom_id res chain seq x y z
N MET A 1 11.80 -14.95 14.95
CA MET A 1 11.33 -13.53 14.89
C MET A 1 10.91 -13.18 13.47
N ALA A 2 9.98 -13.94 12.88
CA ALA A 2 9.49 -13.75 11.52
C ALA A 2 7.97 -13.97 11.53
N ASN A 3 7.21 -12.93 11.88
CA ASN A 3 5.74 -12.96 11.77
C ASN A 3 5.09 -11.56 11.66
N ASN A 4 5.87 -10.47 11.62
CA ASN A 4 5.30 -9.11 11.58
C ASN A 4 4.90 -8.67 10.15
N GLY A 5 5.66 -9.02 9.11
CA GLY A 5 5.34 -8.64 7.72
C GLY A 5 4.09 -9.35 7.16
N ALA A 6 3.94 -10.65 7.43
CA ALA A 6 2.73 -11.39 7.07
C ALA A 6 1.47 -10.79 7.74
N ASN A 7 1.62 -10.39 9.01
CA ASN A 7 0.57 -9.73 9.76
C ASN A 7 0.21 -8.35 9.15
N LEU A 8 1.20 -7.54 8.77
CA LEU A 8 0.96 -6.23 8.16
C LEU A 8 0.18 -6.35 6.83
N LYS A 9 0.56 -7.29 5.96
CA LYS A 9 -0.17 -7.53 4.70
C LYS A 9 -1.63 -7.90 4.94
N GLU A 10 -1.89 -8.78 5.90
CA GLU A 10 -3.26 -9.18 6.27
C GLU A 10 -4.06 -7.99 6.81
N ILE A 11 -3.45 -7.15 7.65
CA ILE A 11 -4.07 -5.91 8.15
C ILE A 11 -4.41 -4.96 7.00
N ILE A 12 -3.49 -4.76 6.04
CA ILE A 12 -3.73 -3.90 4.88
C ILE A 12 -4.90 -4.45 4.06
N CYS A 13 -4.88 -5.74 3.72
CA CYS A 13 -5.98 -6.39 3.00
C CYS A 13 -7.32 -6.25 3.73
N HIS A 14 -7.34 -6.45 5.05
CA HIS A 14 -8.54 -6.29 5.85
C HIS A 14 -9.09 -4.85 5.74
N ASN A 15 -8.25 -3.84 5.93
CA ASN A 15 -8.68 -2.44 5.85
C ASN A 15 -9.08 -2.03 4.42
N LEU A 16 -8.42 -2.53 3.38
CA LEU A 16 -8.85 -2.33 1.99
C LEU A 16 -10.27 -2.86 1.75
N ASN A 17 -10.61 -4.00 2.36
CA ASN A 17 -11.96 -4.56 2.27
C ASN A 17 -12.97 -3.71 3.05
N GLN A 18 -12.64 -3.28 4.28
CA GLN A 18 -13.50 -2.41 5.07
C GLN A 18 -13.71 -1.03 4.43
N ALA A 19 -12.73 -0.51 3.69
CA ALA A 19 -12.85 0.74 2.94
C ALA A 19 -13.89 0.67 1.80
N LEU A 20 -14.31 -0.53 1.38
CA LEU A 20 -15.39 -0.74 0.42
C LEU A 20 -16.78 -0.84 1.07
N SER A 21 -16.87 -0.74 2.39
CA SER A 21 -18.14 -0.84 3.10
C SER A 21 -19.11 0.28 2.74
N ILE A 22 -20.40 -0.05 2.68
CA ILE A 22 -21.49 0.92 2.57
C ILE A 22 -21.68 1.71 3.87
N ASP A 23 -21.27 1.15 5.01
CA ASP A 23 -21.29 1.84 6.29
C ASP A 23 -20.16 2.88 6.33
N LYS A 24 -20.54 4.14 6.46
CA LYS A 24 -19.62 5.27 6.47
C LYS A 24 -18.59 5.17 7.60
N ASN A 25 -18.99 4.75 8.80
CA ASN A 25 -18.10 4.70 9.95
C ASN A 25 -17.03 3.62 9.78
N ILE A 26 -17.43 2.46 9.23
CA ILE A 26 -16.48 1.37 8.92
C ILE A 26 -15.48 1.84 7.87
N ARG A 27 -15.96 2.47 6.80
CA ARG A 27 -15.11 2.97 5.72
C ARG A 27 -14.11 4.02 6.21
N GLU A 28 -14.59 5.05 6.91
CA GLU A 28 -13.72 6.13 7.42
C GLU A 28 -12.69 5.61 8.42
N ASN A 29 -13.07 4.65 9.27
CA ASN A 29 -12.10 4.03 10.19
C ASN A 29 -11.01 3.28 9.42
N ALA A 30 -11.38 2.50 8.41
CA ALA A 30 -10.42 1.75 7.60
C ALA A 30 -9.47 2.66 6.82
N GLU A 31 -9.98 3.76 6.24
CA GLU A 31 -9.17 4.77 5.57
C GLU A 31 -8.17 5.43 6.54
N GLN A 32 -8.60 5.73 7.77
CA GLN A 32 -7.71 6.24 8.81
C GLN A 32 -6.62 5.24 9.20
N GLN A 33 -6.96 3.95 9.37
CA GLN A 33 -5.97 2.91 9.64
C GLN A 33 -4.96 2.78 8.50
N LEU A 34 -5.41 2.77 7.23
CA LEU A 34 -4.50 2.72 6.07
C LEU A 34 -3.54 3.92 6.05
N ASN A 35 -4.02 5.11 6.40
CA ASN A 35 -3.15 6.29 6.51
C ASN A 35 -2.13 6.16 7.66
N MET A 36 -2.51 5.58 8.80
CA MET A 36 -1.57 5.32 9.91
C MET A 36 -0.50 4.30 9.55
N LEU A 37 -0.86 3.30 8.73
CA LEU A 37 0.08 2.26 8.30
C LEU A 37 1.09 2.75 7.25
N GLU A 38 0.82 3.88 6.60
CA GLU A 38 1.60 4.42 5.47
C GLU A 38 3.09 4.63 5.79
N THR A 39 3.43 4.88 7.05
CA THR A 39 4.83 5.11 7.49
C THR A 39 5.60 3.82 7.82
N ASN A 40 4.97 2.65 7.74
CA ASN A 40 5.68 1.37 7.91
C ASN A 40 6.57 1.08 6.69
N GLU A 41 7.79 0.60 6.95
CA GLU A 41 8.81 0.33 5.93
C GLU A 41 8.32 -0.61 4.82
N ASP A 42 7.56 -1.65 5.19
CA ASP A 42 7.06 -2.68 4.26
C ASP A 42 5.69 -2.31 3.63
N TYR A 43 5.11 -1.15 3.95
CA TYR A 43 3.76 -0.78 3.50
C TYR A 43 3.65 -0.76 1.97
N GLY A 44 4.56 -0.06 1.29
CA GLY A 44 4.60 0.02 -0.17
C GLY A 44 4.83 -1.35 -0.83
N LEU A 45 5.67 -2.20 -0.22
CA LEU A 45 5.94 -3.55 -0.71
C LEU A 45 4.67 -4.41 -0.65
N HIS A 46 3.95 -4.39 0.47
CA HIS A 46 2.72 -5.17 0.61
C HIS A 46 1.59 -4.65 -0.29
N LEU A 47 1.47 -3.34 -0.51
CA LEU A 47 0.54 -2.80 -1.50
C LEU A 47 0.82 -3.36 -2.90
N MET A 48 2.09 -3.40 -3.31
CA MET A 48 2.51 -3.99 -4.58
C MET A 48 2.15 -5.48 -4.67
N GLU A 49 2.45 -6.26 -3.63
CA GLU A 49 2.10 -7.68 -3.59
C GLU A 49 0.59 -7.94 -3.65
N ILE A 50 -0.21 -7.09 -3.00
CA ILE A 50 -1.67 -7.17 -3.01
C ILE A 50 -2.20 -6.84 -4.41
N SER A 51 -1.70 -5.77 -5.04
CA SER A 51 -2.05 -5.37 -6.40
C SER A 51 -1.78 -6.49 -7.43
N LEU A 52 -0.72 -7.26 -7.23
CA LEU A 52 -0.32 -8.36 -8.11
C LEU A 52 -1.03 -9.69 -7.86
N SER A 53 -1.67 -9.85 -6.71
CA SER A 53 -2.23 -11.15 -6.33
C SER A 53 -3.33 -11.58 -7.30
N GLU A 54 -3.24 -12.76 -7.90
CA GLU A 54 -4.33 -13.29 -8.74
C GLU A 54 -5.48 -13.87 -7.90
N ASN A 55 -5.24 -14.10 -6.60
CA ASN A 55 -6.18 -14.73 -5.67
C ASN A 55 -7.07 -13.73 -4.92
N LEU A 56 -6.91 -12.42 -5.16
CA LEU A 56 -7.69 -11.38 -4.50
C LEU A 56 -8.71 -10.76 -5.45
N ASP A 57 -9.84 -10.34 -4.89
CA ASP A 57 -10.88 -9.64 -5.63
C ASP A 57 -10.33 -8.40 -6.34
N PHE A 58 -10.81 -8.15 -7.55
CA PHE A 58 -10.38 -7.01 -8.37
C PHE A 58 -10.43 -5.68 -7.60
N SER A 59 -11.51 -5.43 -6.86
CA SER A 59 -11.69 -4.18 -6.10
C SER A 59 -10.59 -3.96 -5.06
N ILE A 60 -10.13 -5.02 -4.39
CA ILE A 60 -9.04 -4.94 -3.40
C ILE A 60 -7.73 -4.61 -4.09
N ARG A 61 -7.42 -5.30 -5.19
CA ARG A 61 -6.20 -5.07 -5.99
C ARG A 61 -6.18 -3.66 -6.57
N HIS A 62 -7.33 -3.19 -7.04
CA HIS A 62 -7.49 -1.87 -7.60
C HIS A 62 -7.25 -0.77 -6.56
N LEU A 63 -7.85 -0.88 -5.37
CA LEU A 63 -7.59 0.04 -4.27
C LEU A 63 -6.12 0.00 -3.83
N ALA A 64 -5.51 -1.18 -3.73
CA ALA A 64 -4.09 -1.31 -3.42
C ALA A 64 -3.21 -0.59 -4.44
N SER A 65 -3.52 -0.68 -5.74
CA SER A 65 -2.77 0.02 -6.79
C SER A 65 -2.92 1.54 -6.71
N ILE A 66 -4.13 2.03 -6.38
CA ILE A 66 -4.36 3.47 -6.15
C ILE A 66 -3.52 3.96 -4.97
N LEU A 67 -3.53 3.23 -3.85
CA LEU A 67 -2.74 3.59 -2.67
C LEU A 67 -1.24 3.46 -2.92
N LEU A 68 -0.79 2.47 -3.70
CA LEU A 68 0.61 2.33 -4.09
C LEU A 68 1.07 3.54 -4.90
N ASN A 69 0.26 4.00 -5.86
CA ASN A 69 0.56 5.20 -6.63
C ASN A 69 0.62 6.45 -5.73
N ARG A 70 -0.30 6.59 -4.78
CA ARG A 70 -0.28 7.67 -3.78
C ARG A 70 0.98 7.61 -2.91
N TYR A 71 1.35 6.42 -2.45
CA TYR A 71 2.53 6.18 -1.64
C TYR A 71 3.80 6.57 -2.39
N ILE A 72 3.96 6.13 -3.65
CA ILE A 72 5.07 6.53 -4.52
C ILE A 72 5.11 8.05 -4.68
N THR A 73 3.97 8.70 -4.93
CA THR A 73 3.94 10.17 -5.12
C THR A 73 4.42 10.94 -3.89
N LYS A 74 4.21 10.38 -2.69
CA LYS A 74 4.55 11.03 -1.42
C LYS A 74 5.93 10.64 -0.88
N HIS A 75 6.32 9.38 -0.98
CA HIS A 75 7.48 8.84 -0.23
C HIS A 75 8.71 8.59 -1.12
N TRP A 76 8.64 8.80 -2.44
CA TRP A 76 9.69 8.32 -3.35
C TRP A 76 11.03 9.04 -3.27
N CYS A 77 11.05 10.37 -3.09
CA CYS A 77 12.30 11.11 -2.98
C CYS A 77 12.11 12.41 -2.20
N ASN A 78 13.03 12.68 -1.27
CA ASN A 78 13.00 13.86 -0.41
C ASN A 78 13.13 15.21 -1.14
N THR A 79 13.44 15.20 -2.44
CA THR A 79 13.52 16.41 -3.28
C THR A 79 12.19 16.77 -3.95
N MET A 80 11.16 15.92 -3.83
CA MET A 80 9.83 16.20 -4.41
C MET A 80 9.06 17.21 -3.55
N GLU A 81 8.33 18.11 -4.20
CA GLU A 81 7.54 19.17 -3.51
C GLU A 81 6.48 18.61 -2.54
N LYS A 82 5.89 17.46 -2.89
CA LYS A 82 4.84 16.78 -2.09
C LYS A 82 5.41 15.66 -1.24
N PHE A 83 6.72 15.69 -0.97
CA PHE A 83 7.35 14.64 -0.21
C PHE A 83 6.84 14.60 1.23
N GLU A 84 6.46 13.41 1.68
CA GLU A 84 6.16 13.09 3.07
C GLU A 84 7.14 11.99 3.50
N PRO A 85 7.82 12.10 4.66
CA PRO A 85 8.68 11.02 5.15
C PRO A 85 7.86 9.80 5.62
N PRO A 86 8.41 8.58 5.59
CA PRO A 86 9.81 8.24 5.29
C PRO A 86 10.11 8.11 3.77
N GLU A 87 11.37 8.32 3.38
CA GLU A 87 11.77 8.02 2.00
C GLU A 87 11.84 6.50 1.78
N VAL A 88 11.27 6.02 0.67
CA VAL A 88 11.32 4.60 0.30
C VAL A 88 12.80 4.15 0.19
N PRO A 89 13.20 2.99 0.75
CA PRO A 89 14.55 2.47 0.57
C PRO A 89 14.83 2.08 -0.90
N ASP A 90 16.06 2.29 -1.38
CA ASP A 90 16.44 1.98 -2.78
C ASP A 90 16.16 0.54 -3.22
N PRO A 91 16.37 -0.51 -2.39
CA PRO A 91 16.00 -1.88 -2.76
C PRO A 91 14.50 -2.01 -3.05
N VAL A 92 13.66 -1.34 -2.27
CA VAL A 92 12.19 -1.35 -2.45
C VAL A 92 11.80 -0.53 -3.67
N LYS A 93 12.45 0.61 -3.94
CA LYS A 93 12.26 1.37 -5.20
C LYS A 93 12.53 0.50 -6.42
N GLN A 94 13.59 -0.31 -6.38
CA GLN A 94 13.92 -1.20 -7.50
C GLN A 94 12.82 -2.25 -7.72
N LEU A 95 12.34 -2.90 -6.66
CA LEU A 95 11.23 -3.86 -6.74
C LEU A 95 9.96 -3.24 -7.33
N ILE A 96 9.60 -2.03 -6.88
CA ILE A 96 8.44 -1.29 -7.39
C ILE A 96 8.61 -0.96 -8.88
N ARG A 97 9.80 -0.54 -9.33
CA ARG A 97 10.06 -0.28 -10.75
C ARG A 97 9.92 -1.53 -11.60
N ASP A 98 10.52 -2.64 -11.16
CA ASP A 98 10.44 -3.92 -11.88
C ASP A 98 8.99 -4.41 -11.98
N TYR A 99 8.19 -4.14 -10.95
CA TYR A 99 6.75 -4.39 -10.99
C TYR A 99 6.03 -3.50 -12.00
N LEU A 100 6.20 -2.17 -11.92
CA LEU A 100 5.49 -1.24 -12.79
C LEU A 100 5.75 -1.55 -14.27
N LEU A 101 6.99 -1.91 -14.61
CA LEU A 101 7.37 -2.32 -15.97
C LEU A 101 6.66 -3.60 -16.44
N LYS A 102 6.35 -4.54 -15.53
CA LYS A 102 5.61 -5.78 -15.86
C LYS A 102 4.10 -5.58 -15.96
N SER A 103 3.58 -4.50 -15.38
CA SER A 103 2.14 -4.19 -15.37
C SER A 103 1.66 -3.38 -16.57
N LEU A 104 2.59 -2.88 -17.40
CA LEU A 104 2.36 -2.15 -18.65
C LEU A 104 2.23 -3.12 -19.83
#